data_AF-A0A3S7KJM8-F1
#
_entry.id   AF-A0A3S7KJM8-F1
#
_cell.length_a   1.000
_cell.length_b   1.000
_cell.length_c   1.000
_cell.angle_alpha   90.00
_cell.angle_beta   90.00
_cell.angle_gamma   90.00
#
_symmetry.space_group_name_H-M   'P 1'
#
loop_
_entity.id
_entity.type
_entity.pdbx_description
1 polymer ?
#
loop_
_entity_poly.entity_id
_entity_poly.type
_entity_poly.pdbx_seq_one_letter_code
_entity_poly.pdbx_strand_id
1 'polypeptide(L)'
;MARVLVVGTDLQGEQALLQRLRVASALPDGQVCRSQDLDDCDLLVVRDTPALRNAALRMREQRPRLQCWIEGSGGQLREGHGRQDVLDDGAIGRALRGMQGSAEPAPIRLADGAHAITRLLRERLPLRQGHALLGERGQPLLLLDLEQDQAVLLQEPAAVLVERLAQGFEHLYLDALTAPQFQLLAGNRARQPLRPLLWQWAQRSRHWQALDERLRSAAVKLLRWPDFRVLGHDHDGFRLCSLLLKRACTVDECAMLLELPPAAVRDFIHAAYLCGYAQLQNAAPVPVAARGSGADHGLLARLWRSLRGSERDA
;
A
#
# COMPACT_ATOMS: atom_id res chain seq x y z
N MET A 1 17.21 -16.76 3.11
CA MET A 1 16.77 -17.92 3.91
C MET A 1 16.20 -18.95 2.94
N ALA A 2 16.63 -20.20 3.00
CA ALA A 2 16.14 -21.28 2.14
C ALA A 2 14.99 -22.04 2.85
N ARG A 3 13.80 -22.01 2.24
CA ARG A 3 12.59 -22.65 2.77
C ARG A 3 12.45 -24.05 2.17
N VAL A 4 12.57 -25.08 3.00
CA VAL A 4 12.63 -26.49 2.58
C VAL A 4 11.35 -27.20 3.00
N LEU A 5 10.66 -27.79 2.03
CA LEU A 5 9.51 -28.67 2.25
C LEU A 5 9.92 -30.11 1.99
N VAL A 6 9.68 -31.00 2.96
CA VAL A 6 9.99 -32.43 2.85
C VAL A 6 8.68 -33.21 2.76
N VAL A 7 8.56 -34.07 1.74
CA VAL A 7 7.34 -34.83 1.47
C VAL A 7 7.64 -36.33 1.36
N GLY A 8 6.87 -37.13 2.12
CA GLY A 8 6.99 -38.60 2.11
C GLY A 8 7.92 -39.17 3.18
N THR A 9 8.35 -38.34 4.13
CA THR A 9 9.19 -38.73 5.27
C THR A 9 8.46 -38.40 6.58
N ASP A 10 8.73 -39.15 7.64
CA ASP A 10 8.18 -38.91 8.98
C ASP A 10 8.83 -37.69 9.65
N LEU A 11 8.29 -37.22 10.77
CA LEU A 11 8.81 -36.05 11.48
C LEU A 11 10.28 -36.21 11.90
N GLN A 12 10.71 -37.43 12.24
CA GLN A 12 12.09 -37.71 12.63
C GLN A 12 13.04 -37.66 11.43
N GLY A 13 12.68 -38.28 10.31
CA GLY A 13 13.48 -38.23 9.09
C GLY A 13 13.52 -36.82 8.49
N GLU A 14 12.43 -36.06 8.57
CA GLU A 14 12.40 -34.64 8.18
C GLU A 14 13.40 -33.81 9.00
N GLN A 15 13.40 -33.97 10.33
CA GLN A 15 14.34 -33.26 11.21
C GLN A 15 15.79 -33.66 10.94
N ALA A 16 16.07 -34.95 10.74
CA ALA A 16 17.40 -35.43 10.43
C ALA A 16 17.92 -34.88 9.09
N LEU A 17 17.06 -34.83 8.08
CA LEU A 17 17.36 -34.26 6.78
C LEU A 17 17.65 -32.75 6.89
N LEU A 18 16.79 -31.99 7.55
CA LEU A 18 17.00 -30.55 7.78
C LEU A 18 18.30 -30.28 8.53
N GLN A 19 18.63 -31.10 9.54
CA GLN A 19 19.87 -30.97 10.28
C GLN A 19 21.09 -31.25 9.38
N ARG A 20 21.02 -32.28 8.53
CA ARG A 20 22.08 -32.55 7.56
C ARG A 20 22.26 -31.41 6.56
N LEU A 21 21.16 -30.84 6.05
CA LEU A 21 21.23 -29.71 5.12
C LEU A 21 21.92 -28.50 5.77
N ARG A 22 21.65 -28.22 7.05
CA ARG A 22 22.34 -27.16 7.80
C ARG A 22 23.84 -27.43 7.89
N VAL A 23 24.23 -28.63 8.29
CA VAL A 23 25.65 -29.03 8.42
C VAL A 23 26.38 -28.95 7.08
N ALA A 24 25.82 -29.52 6.01
CA ALA A 24 26.41 -29.53 4.68
C ALA A 24 26.56 -28.12 4.07
N SER A 25 25.66 -27.21 4.45
CA SER A 25 25.67 -25.85 3.92
C SER A 25 26.70 -24.91 4.56
N ALA A 26 27.20 -25.25 5.75
CA ALA A 26 28.03 -24.37 6.59
C ALA A 26 27.41 -22.96 6.80
N LEU A 27 26.08 -22.85 6.73
CA LEU A 27 25.35 -21.61 6.92
C LEU A 27 25.08 -21.34 8.40
N PRO A 28 24.93 -20.06 8.81
CA PRO A 28 24.48 -19.71 10.15
C PRO A 28 23.11 -20.34 10.48
N ASP A 29 22.88 -20.62 11.77
CA ASP A 29 21.60 -21.14 12.25
C ASP A 29 20.42 -20.27 11.83
N GLY A 30 19.33 -20.91 11.41
CA GLY A 30 18.11 -20.22 10.95
C GLY A 30 18.09 -19.85 9.45
N GLN A 31 19.14 -20.15 8.69
CA GLN A 31 19.13 -19.92 7.23
C GLN A 31 18.48 -21.04 6.41
N VAL A 32 18.33 -22.24 6.98
CA VAL A 32 17.58 -23.38 6.41
C VAL A 32 16.42 -23.70 7.34
N CYS A 33 15.21 -23.41 6.86
CA CYS A 33 13.98 -23.50 7.65
C CYS A 33 13.00 -24.48 7.00
N ARG A 34 12.24 -25.15 7.84
CA ARG A 34 11.10 -25.96 7.43
C ARG A 34 10.01 -25.06 6.87
N SER A 35 9.53 -25.35 5.67
CA SER A 35 8.28 -24.78 5.15
C SER A 35 7.14 -25.78 5.36
N GLN A 36 5.96 -25.26 5.67
CA GLN A 36 4.72 -26.05 5.76
C GLN A 36 3.83 -25.89 4.52
N ASP A 37 4.18 -24.93 3.67
CA ASP A 37 3.39 -24.56 2.50
C ASP A 37 4.21 -24.75 1.23
N LEU A 38 3.55 -25.33 0.22
CA LEU A 38 4.07 -25.48 -1.12
C LEU A 38 4.32 -24.11 -1.78
N ASP A 39 3.47 -23.13 -1.45
CA ASP A 39 3.50 -21.77 -2.00
C ASP A 39 4.67 -20.94 -1.48
N ASP A 40 5.25 -21.37 -0.36
CA ASP A 40 6.31 -20.68 0.34
C ASP A 40 7.56 -21.57 0.47
N CYS A 41 7.86 -22.41 -0.53
CA CYS A 41 9.04 -23.27 -0.55
C CYS A 41 9.99 -22.95 -1.71
N ASP A 42 11.30 -22.89 -1.41
CA ASP A 42 12.36 -22.70 -2.40
C ASP A 42 12.94 -24.05 -2.85
N LEU A 43 12.91 -25.04 -1.96
CA LEU A 43 13.38 -26.40 -2.17
C LEU A 43 12.33 -27.41 -1.73
N LEU A 44 11.93 -28.28 -2.65
CA LEU A 44 11.10 -29.46 -2.40
C LEU A 44 11.99 -30.71 -2.34
N VAL A 45 11.98 -31.44 -1.22
CA VAL A 45 12.60 -32.75 -1.11
C VAL A 45 11.51 -33.82 -1.04
N VAL A 46 11.51 -34.73 -2.00
CA VAL A 46 10.55 -35.84 -2.07
C VAL A 46 11.24 -37.17 -1.85
N ARG A 47 10.59 -38.10 -1.16
CA ARG A 47 11.08 -39.48 -1.08
C ARG A 47 10.99 -40.19 -2.44
N ASP A 48 11.95 -41.04 -2.73
CA ASP A 48 12.04 -41.75 -4.02
C ASP A 48 10.95 -42.81 -4.18
N THR A 49 9.77 -42.34 -4.59
CA THR A 49 8.64 -43.16 -4.99
C THR A 49 8.14 -42.71 -6.35
N PRO A 50 7.60 -43.61 -7.20
CA PRO A 50 7.10 -43.25 -8.52
C PRO A 50 6.04 -42.14 -8.49
N ALA A 51 5.14 -42.17 -7.50
CA ALA A 51 4.08 -41.18 -7.34
C ALA A 51 4.63 -39.79 -7.00
N LEU A 52 5.55 -39.70 -6.02
CA LEU A 52 6.12 -38.42 -5.60
C LEU A 52 7.07 -37.85 -6.65
N ARG A 53 7.80 -38.69 -7.38
CA ARG A 53 8.65 -38.27 -8.50
C ARG A 53 7.82 -37.61 -9.60
N ASN A 54 6.68 -38.21 -9.98
CA ASN A 54 5.78 -37.63 -10.97
C ASN A 54 5.09 -36.34 -10.46
N ALA A 55 4.78 -36.26 -9.16
CA ALA A 55 4.25 -35.03 -8.57
C ALA A 55 5.28 -33.89 -8.58
N ALA A 56 6.51 -34.17 -8.17
CA ALA A 56 7.63 -33.25 -8.21
C ALA A 56 7.92 -32.70 -9.61
N LEU A 57 7.89 -33.57 -10.63
CA LEU A 57 8.09 -33.16 -12.03
C LEU A 57 7.01 -32.17 -12.49
N ARG A 58 5.72 -32.48 -12.25
CA ARG A 58 4.61 -31.59 -12.57
C ARG A 58 4.69 -30.25 -11.84
N MET A 59 5.09 -30.26 -10.57
CA MET A 59 5.26 -29.02 -9.81
C MET A 59 6.36 -28.12 -10.36
N ARG A 60 7.45 -28.72 -10.85
CA ARG A 60 8.54 -27.96 -11.47
C ARG A 60 8.14 -27.37 -12.82
N GLU A 61 7.34 -28.08 -13.61
CA GLU A 61 6.76 -27.54 -14.86
C GLU A 61 5.90 -26.31 -14.59
N GLN A 62 5.15 -26.31 -13.49
CA GLN A 62 4.35 -25.16 -13.06
C GLN A 62 5.17 -24.05 -12.40
N ARG A 63 6.34 -24.39 -11.81
CA ARG A 63 7.21 -23.47 -11.07
C ARG A 63 8.68 -23.69 -11.44
N PRO A 64 9.18 -23.04 -12.51
CA PRO A 64 10.56 -23.24 -12.97
C PRO A 64 11.63 -22.74 -11.99
N ARG A 65 11.25 -21.93 -10.99
CA ARG A 65 12.14 -21.46 -9.91
C ARG A 65 12.25 -22.43 -8.72
N LEU A 66 11.34 -23.40 -8.62
CA LEU A 66 11.34 -24.38 -7.52
C LEU A 66 12.41 -25.44 -7.79
N GLN A 67 13.34 -25.58 -6.85
CA GLN A 67 14.32 -26.67 -6.87
C GLN A 67 13.69 -27.94 -6.30
N CYS A 68 13.96 -29.08 -6.92
CA CYS A 68 13.43 -30.35 -6.46
C CYS A 68 14.52 -31.42 -6.34
N TRP A 69 14.62 -32.01 -5.16
CA TRP A 69 15.53 -33.11 -4.85
C TRP A 69 14.76 -34.38 -4.47
N ILE A 70 15.36 -35.52 -4.79
CA ILE A 70 14.82 -36.83 -4.50
C ILE A 70 15.70 -37.49 -3.43
N GLU A 71 15.08 -37.89 -2.32
CA GLU A 71 15.71 -38.63 -1.23
C GLU A 71 15.56 -40.13 -1.44
N GLY A 72 16.69 -40.83 -1.62
CA GLY A 72 16.76 -42.29 -1.74
C GLY A 72 16.69 -43.02 -0.40
N SER A 73 16.62 -44.36 -0.45
CA SER A 73 16.50 -45.24 0.73
C SER A 73 17.67 -45.18 1.73
N GLY A 74 18.82 -44.66 1.32
CA GLY A 74 19.99 -44.43 2.19
C GLY A 74 20.20 -42.96 2.60
N GLY A 75 19.17 -42.11 2.48
CA GLY A 75 19.26 -40.67 2.75
C GLY A 75 20.06 -39.89 1.69
N GLN A 76 20.48 -40.54 0.61
CA GLN A 76 21.18 -39.86 -0.49
C GLN A 76 20.23 -38.91 -1.22
N LEU A 77 20.69 -37.69 -1.50
CA LEU A 77 19.93 -36.69 -2.24
C LEU A 77 20.38 -36.67 -3.69
N ARG A 78 19.43 -36.56 -4.62
CA ARG A 78 19.66 -36.47 -6.06
C ARG A 78 18.86 -35.33 -6.65
N GLU A 79 19.34 -34.71 -7.71
CA GLU A 79 18.56 -33.69 -8.41
C GLU A 79 17.42 -34.33 -9.22
N GLY A 80 16.22 -33.75 -9.15
CA GLY A 80 15.07 -34.18 -9.94
C GLY A 80 15.18 -33.88 -11.45
N HIS A 81 16.34 -33.42 -11.93
CA HIS A 81 16.60 -33.00 -13.32
C HIS A 81 16.88 -34.15 -14.30
N GLY A 82 17.04 -35.39 -13.82
CA GLY A 82 17.42 -36.53 -14.68
C GLY A 82 18.93 -36.74 -14.80
N ARG A 83 19.74 -35.95 -14.08
CA ARG A 83 21.09 -36.37 -13.69
C ARG A 83 20.96 -37.27 -12.46
N GLN A 84 21.49 -38.48 -12.53
CA GLN A 84 21.46 -39.45 -11.44
C GLN A 84 22.56 -39.22 -10.39
N ASP A 85 23.31 -38.12 -10.52
CA ASP A 85 24.43 -37.84 -9.64
C ASP A 85 23.95 -37.57 -8.22
N VAL A 86 24.55 -38.28 -7.27
CA VAL A 86 24.29 -38.07 -5.84
C VAL A 86 24.91 -36.75 -5.44
N LEU A 87 24.12 -35.90 -4.79
CA LEU A 87 24.55 -34.63 -4.24
C LEU A 87 25.46 -34.89 -3.03
N ASP A 88 26.74 -34.54 -3.18
CA ASP A 88 27.69 -34.47 -2.07
C ASP A 88 27.43 -33.22 -1.22
N ASP A 89 27.99 -33.18 -0.02
CA ASP A 89 27.76 -32.06 0.91
C ASP A 89 28.22 -30.71 0.33
N GLY A 90 29.26 -30.73 -0.52
CA GLY A 90 29.72 -29.56 -1.27
C GLY A 90 28.71 -29.04 -2.29
N ALA A 91 28.06 -29.91 -3.05
CA ALA A 91 27.01 -29.59 -4.01
C ALA A 91 25.74 -29.11 -3.31
N ILE A 92 25.34 -29.78 -2.22
CA ILE A 92 24.25 -29.33 -1.35
C ILE A 92 24.52 -27.89 -0.88
N GLY A 93 25.72 -27.63 -0.35
CA GLY A 93 26.08 -26.31 0.15
C GLY A 93 26.17 -25.23 -0.95
N ARG A 94 26.60 -25.57 -2.17
CA ARG A 94 26.58 -24.63 -3.32
C ARG A 94 25.15 -24.32 -3.76
N ALA A 95 24.30 -25.34 -3.86
CA ALA A 95 22.92 -25.17 -4.28
C ALA A 95 22.10 -24.36 -3.27
N LEU A 96 22.22 -24.66 -1.97
CA LEU A 96 21.55 -23.89 -0.90
C LEU A 96 22.03 -22.44 -0.85
N ARG A 97 23.33 -22.16 -1.03
CA ARG A 97 23.84 -20.79 -1.14
C ARG A 97 23.34 -20.08 -2.40
N GLY A 98 23.24 -20.78 -3.53
CA GLY A 98 22.63 -20.24 -4.76
C GLY A 98 21.16 -19.84 -4.57
N MET A 99 20.39 -20.61 -3.78
CA MET A 99 19.01 -20.29 -3.44
C MET A 99 18.90 -19.04 -2.54
N GLN A 100 19.91 -18.77 -1.71
CA GLN A 100 19.95 -17.55 -0.87
C GLN A 100 20.17 -16.27 -1.66
N GLY A 101 20.83 -16.35 -2.82
CA GLY A 101 21.04 -15.20 -3.71
C GLY A 101 19.85 -14.87 -4.62
N SER A 102 18.82 -15.71 -4.64
CA SER A 102 17.69 -15.64 -5.59
C SER A 102 16.37 -15.17 -4.96
N ALA A 103 16.36 -14.81 -3.68
CA ALA A 103 15.15 -14.37 -2.99
C ALA A 103 15.32 -12.94 -2.48
N GLU A 104 15.37 -11.96 -3.39
CA GLU A 104 14.53 -10.80 -3.09
C GLU A 104 13.10 -11.34 -3.11
N PRO A 105 12.33 -11.25 -2.00
CA PRO A 105 10.91 -11.57 -2.03
C PRO A 105 10.33 -10.80 -3.21
N ALA A 106 9.68 -11.51 -4.14
CA ALA A 106 8.98 -10.84 -5.22
C ALA A 106 8.06 -9.79 -4.57
N PRO A 107 8.09 -8.53 -5.03
CA PRO A 107 7.35 -7.47 -4.39
C PRO A 107 5.88 -7.86 -4.30
N ILE A 108 5.32 -7.83 -3.08
CA ILE A 108 3.91 -8.19 -2.86
C ILE A 108 3.07 -7.04 -3.42
N ARG A 109 2.43 -7.26 -4.58
CA ARG A 109 1.52 -6.28 -5.20
C ARG A 109 0.34 -6.03 -4.28
N LEU A 110 0.24 -4.82 -3.77
CA LEU A 110 -0.84 -4.39 -2.87
C LEU A 110 -2.02 -3.80 -3.64
N ALA A 111 -1.75 -3.03 -4.68
CA ALA A 111 -2.76 -2.39 -5.50
C ALA A 111 -2.22 -2.10 -6.90
N ASP A 112 -3.11 -2.12 -7.88
CA ASP A 112 -2.82 -1.77 -9.27
C ASP A 112 -3.94 -0.87 -9.80
N GLY A 113 -3.55 0.24 -10.43
CA GLY A 113 -4.44 1.26 -10.95
C GLY A 113 -5.05 2.21 -9.91
N ALA A 114 -5.60 3.31 -10.42
CA ALA A 114 -6.01 4.47 -9.64
C ALA A 114 -7.01 4.15 -8.51
N HIS A 115 -8.01 3.33 -8.81
CA HIS A 115 -9.06 2.99 -7.84
C HIS A 115 -8.51 2.19 -6.65
N ALA A 116 -7.76 1.12 -6.92
CA ALA A 116 -7.21 0.25 -5.90
C ALA A 116 -6.18 0.99 -5.03
N ILE A 117 -5.33 1.81 -5.66
CA ILE A 117 -4.35 2.65 -4.96
C ILE A 117 -5.05 3.66 -4.06
N THR A 118 -6.04 4.38 -4.58
CA THR A 118 -6.82 5.34 -3.79
C THR A 118 -7.46 4.68 -2.57
N ARG A 119 -8.09 3.51 -2.77
CA ARG A 119 -8.70 2.76 -1.67
C ARG A 119 -7.67 2.39 -0.60
N LEU A 120 -6.54 1.83 -1.02
CA LEU A 120 -5.50 1.37 -0.09
C LEU A 120 -4.86 2.52 0.68
N LEU A 121 -4.55 3.64 0.02
CA LEU A 121 -4.00 4.82 0.68
C LEU A 121 -4.99 5.37 1.71
N ARG A 122 -6.30 5.39 1.41
CA ARG A 122 -7.33 5.83 2.35
C ARG A 122 -7.49 4.91 3.56
N GLU A 123 -7.23 3.62 3.40
CA GLU A 123 -7.26 2.66 4.50
C GLU A 123 -6.00 2.80 5.38
N ARG A 124 -4.82 2.95 4.78
CA ARG A 124 -3.54 2.90 5.52
C ARG A 124 -3.02 4.23 6.04
N LEU A 125 -3.26 5.35 5.36
CA LEU A 125 -2.78 6.68 5.80
C LEU A 125 -3.34 7.10 7.17
N PRO A 126 -4.64 6.89 7.49
CA PRO A 126 -5.15 7.22 8.83
C PRO A 126 -4.58 6.32 9.92
N LEU A 127 -4.29 5.06 9.58
CA LEU A 127 -3.74 4.05 10.49
C LEU A 127 -2.23 4.16 10.66
N ARG A 128 -1.55 5.00 9.85
CA ARG A 128 -0.09 5.15 9.83
C ARG A 128 0.62 3.82 9.75
N GLN A 129 0.24 3.01 8.76
CA GLN A 129 0.68 1.62 8.70
C GLN A 129 1.45 1.29 7.43
N GLY A 130 2.69 0.87 7.62
CA GLY A 130 3.50 0.17 6.63
C GLY A 130 4.25 1.08 5.66
N HIS A 131 5.03 0.40 4.83
CA HIS A 131 5.86 1.01 3.79
C HIS A 131 5.44 0.46 2.44
N ALA A 132 5.51 1.30 1.40
CA ALA A 132 5.15 0.87 0.05
C ALA A 132 6.05 1.51 -1.00
N LEU A 133 6.19 0.83 -2.13
CA LEU A 133 6.83 1.35 -3.34
C LEU A 133 5.74 1.67 -4.34
N LEU A 134 5.69 2.92 -4.78
CA LEU A 134 4.87 3.36 -5.90
C LEU A 134 5.72 3.34 -7.17
N GLY A 135 5.25 2.64 -8.19
CA GLY A 135 5.90 2.58 -9.48
C GLY A 135 4.91 2.68 -10.64
N GLU A 136 5.46 2.78 -11.84
CA GLU A 136 4.73 2.85 -13.10
C GLU A 136 5.37 1.88 -14.09
N ARG A 137 4.59 0.98 -14.71
CA ARG A 137 5.08 0.04 -15.75
C ARG A 137 6.38 -0.69 -15.36
N GLY A 138 6.46 -1.13 -14.11
CA GLY A 138 7.63 -1.80 -13.52
C GLY A 138 8.80 -0.90 -13.12
N GLN A 139 8.71 0.42 -13.32
CA GLN A 139 9.72 1.36 -12.87
C GLN A 139 9.35 1.95 -11.50
N PRO A 140 10.24 1.84 -10.49
CA PRO A 140 9.99 2.43 -9.18
C PRO A 140 10.17 3.95 -9.24
N LEU A 141 9.19 4.68 -8.69
CA LEU A 141 9.14 6.15 -8.75
C LEU A 141 9.29 6.79 -7.37
N LEU A 142 8.58 6.26 -6.37
CA LEU A 142 8.44 6.89 -5.06
C LEU A 142 8.34 5.81 -3.99
N LEU A 143 9.04 5.99 -2.88
CA LEU A 143 8.82 5.21 -1.66
C LEU A 143 7.88 5.98 -0.75
N LEU A 144 6.93 5.27 -0.15
CA LEU A 144 5.93 5.79 0.78
C LEU A 144 6.23 5.24 2.18
N ASP A 145 6.52 6.13 3.11
CA ASP A 145 6.55 5.87 4.55
C ASP A 145 5.24 6.35 5.14
N LEU A 146 4.25 5.45 5.19
CA LEU A 146 2.91 5.77 5.69
C LEU A 146 2.91 5.96 7.20
N GLU A 147 3.89 5.41 7.91
CA GLU A 147 4.03 5.50 9.36
C GLU A 147 4.45 6.90 9.79
N GLN A 148 5.41 7.49 9.07
CA GLN A 148 5.94 8.83 9.33
C GLN A 148 5.32 9.93 8.45
N ASP A 149 4.38 9.58 7.57
CA ASP A 149 3.76 10.50 6.62
C ASP A 149 4.81 11.20 5.73
N GLN A 150 5.82 10.43 5.29
CA GLN A 150 6.94 10.86 4.46
C GLN A 150 6.97 10.09 3.14
N ALA A 151 7.67 10.67 2.16
CA ALA A 151 7.97 10.04 0.90
C ALA A 151 9.43 10.28 0.52
N VAL A 152 10.01 9.34 -0.24
CA VAL A 152 11.37 9.44 -0.78
C VAL A 152 11.29 9.22 -2.28
N LEU A 153 11.67 10.23 -3.06
CA LEU A 153 11.68 10.10 -4.51
C LEU A 153 12.86 9.22 -4.92
N LEU A 154 12.60 8.31 -5.86
CA LEU A 154 13.64 7.49 -6.47
C LEU A 154 14.12 8.07 -7.80
N GLN A 155 13.34 8.99 -8.39
CA GLN A 155 13.66 9.68 -9.64
C GLN A 155 13.51 11.21 -9.48
N GLU A 156 14.37 11.98 -10.15
CA GLU A 156 14.49 13.45 -10.12
C GLU A 156 13.77 14.11 -11.32
N PRO A 157 13.25 15.36 -11.23
CA PRO A 157 12.88 16.15 -10.05
C PRO A 157 11.38 16.04 -9.69
N ALA A 158 11.01 16.44 -8.47
CA ALA A 158 9.64 16.30 -7.92
C ALA A 158 8.52 16.90 -8.79
N ALA A 159 8.77 18.04 -9.45
CA ALA A 159 7.77 18.68 -10.31
C ALA A 159 7.37 17.79 -11.50
N VAL A 160 8.35 17.12 -12.11
CA VAL A 160 8.12 16.20 -13.23
C VAL A 160 7.43 14.92 -12.74
N LEU A 161 7.74 14.49 -11.52
CA LEU A 161 7.10 13.33 -10.91
C LEU A 161 5.59 13.54 -10.75
N VAL A 162 5.13 14.68 -10.24
CA VAL A 162 3.69 14.88 -10.03
C VAL A 162 2.91 14.86 -11.35
N GLU A 163 3.42 15.50 -12.40
CA GLU A 163 2.81 15.45 -13.73
C GLU A 163 2.77 14.02 -14.29
N ARG A 164 3.86 13.27 -14.13
CA ARG A 164 3.93 11.86 -14.53
C ARG A 164 2.90 11.00 -13.77
N LEU A 165 2.81 11.16 -12.45
CA LEU A 165 1.83 10.44 -11.62
C LEU A 165 0.38 10.79 -12.00
N ALA A 166 0.13 12.05 -12.36
CA ALA A 166 -1.19 12.52 -12.75
C ALA A 166 -1.64 11.94 -14.11
N GLN A 167 -0.72 11.87 -15.09
CA GLN A 167 -0.99 11.32 -16.43
C GLN A 167 -1.02 9.79 -16.44
N GLY A 168 -0.24 9.16 -15.58
CA GLY A 168 -0.05 7.70 -15.53
C GLY A 168 -0.86 6.97 -14.47
N PHE A 169 -1.80 7.63 -13.76
CA PHE A 169 -2.41 7.07 -12.54
C PHE A 169 -3.00 5.65 -12.73
N GLU A 170 -3.64 5.39 -13.85
CA GLU A 170 -4.21 4.07 -14.15
C GLU A 170 -3.16 2.96 -14.38
N HIS A 171 -1.91 3.33 -14.68
CA HIS A 171 -0.77 2.42 -14.91
C HIS A 171 0.17 2.32 -13.69
N LEU A 172 -0.20 2.97 -12.59
CA LEU A 172 0.57 2.91 -11.36
C LEU A 172 0.28 1.64 -10.57
N TYR A 173 1.25 1.24 -9.78
CA TYR A 173 1.12 0.15 -8.84
C TYR A 173 1.73 0.48 -7.49
N LEU A 174 1.24 -0.21 -6.46
CA LEU A 174 1.82 -0.21 -5.13
C LEU A 174 2.28 -1.61 -4.76
N ASP A 175 3.56 -1.72 -4.39
CA ASP A 175 4.15 -2.92 -3.84
C ASP A 175 4.45 -2.74 -2.35
N ALA A 176 4.24 -3.79 -1.56
CA ALA A 176 4.54 -3.78 -0.13
C ALA A 176 6.05 -3.76 0.07
N LEU A 177 6.50 -2.94 1.02
CA LEU A 177 7.87 -2.99 1.51
C LEU A 177 7.88 -3.35 2.99
N THR A 178 8.81 -4.21 3.35
CA THR A 178 9.23 -4.34 4.76
C THR A 178 10.05 -3.11 5.15
N ALA A 179 10.10 -2.79 6.45
CA ALA A 179 10.91 -1.67 6.94
C ALA A 179 12.40 -1.77 6.52
N PRO A 180 13.06 -2.95 6.58
CA PRO A 180 14.45 -3.08 6.10
C PRO A 180 14.61 -2.78 4.61
N GLN A 181 13.70 -3.28 3.77
CA GLN A 181 13.72 -2.98 2.32
C GLN A 181 13.53 -1.49 2.06
N PHE A 182 12.61 -0.85 2.78
CA PHE A 182 12.41 0.59 2.66
C PHE A 182 13.67 1.37 3.01
N GLN A 183 14.33 1.08 4.14
CA GLN A 183 15.54 1.80 4.54
C GLN A 183 16.68 1.60 3.53
N LEU A 184 16.83 0.37 3.00
CA LEU A 184 17.82 0.07 1.98
C LEU A 184 17.58 0.86 0.69
N LEU A 185 16.34 0.88 0.20
CA LEU A 185 15.98 1.59 -1.02
C LEU A 185 16.02 3.11 -0.84
N ALA A 186 15.61 3.62 0.32
CA ALA A 186 15.65 5.04 0.64
C ALA A 186 17.10 5.55 0.69
N GLY A 187 17.98 4.81 1.36
CA GLY A 187 19.37 5.22 1.59
C GLY A 187 19.45 6.60 2.24
N ASN A 188 20.37 7.44 1.76
CA ASN A 188 20.56 8.81 2.26
C ASN A 188 19.73 9.87 1.52
N ARG A 189 18.70 9.46 0.76
CA ARG A 189 17.89 10.40 -0.02
C ARG A 189 17.03 11.28 0.88
N ALA A 190 16.74 12.48 0.40
CA ALA A 190 15.90 13.44 1.11
C ALA A 190 14.48 12.87 1.31
N ARG A 191 14.00 12.99 2.55
CA ARG A 191 12.60 12.70 2.90
C ARG A 191 11.80 13.97 2.74
N GLN A 192 10.65 13.86 2.09
CA GLN A 192 9.71 14.94 1.92
C GLN A 192 8.34 14.59 2.49
N PRO A 193 7.53 15.58 2.87
CA PRO A 193 6.19 15.34 3.37
C PRO A 193 5.30 14.61 2.34
N LEU A 194 4.66 13.51 2.75
CA LEU A 194 3.85 12.70 1.85
C LEU A 194 2.58 13.41 1.39
N ARG A 195 1.82 14.00 2.32
CA ARG A 195 0.50 14.56 2.00
C ARG A 195 0.54 15.73 1.02
N PRO A 196 1.50 16.67 1.09
CA PRO A 196 1.64 17.67 0.04
C PRO A 196 1.86 17.09 -1.35
N LEU A 197 2.64 16.01 -1.47
CA LEU A 197 2.82 15.33 -2.75
C LEU A 197 1.52 14.66 -3.22
N LEU A 198 0.84 13.91 -2.35
CA LEU A 198 -0.43 13.26 -2.69
C LEU A 198 -1.52 14.28 -3.06
N TRP A 199 -1.56 15.41 -2.37
CA TRP A 199 -2.51 16.48 -2.64
C TRP A 199 -2.31 17.07 -4.03
N GLN A 200 -1.06 17.43 -4.36
CA GLN A 200 -0.72 17.95 -5.69
C GLN A 200 -0.96 16.94 -6.80
N TRP A 201 -0.66 15.66 -6.54
CA TRP A 201 -0.95 14.58 -7.47
C TRP A 201 -2.46 14.47 -7.72
N ALA A 202 -3.27 14.54 -6.66
CA ALA A 202 -4.71 14.42 -6.80
C ALA A 202 -5.33 15.55 -7.62
N GLN A 203 -4.90 16.79 -7.36
CA GLN A 203 -5.38 17.98 -8.09
C GLN A 203 -5.04 17.95 -9.58
N ARG A 204 -3.91 17.34 -9.97
CA ARG A 204 -3.48 17.26 -11.37
C ARG A 204 -4.03 16.04 -12.10
N SER A 205 -4.43 15.01 -11.36
CA SER A 205 -4.95 13.77 -11.92
C SER A 205 -6.34 13.95 -12.56
N ARG A 206 -6.58 13.23 -13.66
CA ARG A 206 -7.88 13.19 -14.34
C ARG A 206 -8.64 11.87 -14.13
N HIS A 207 -8.05 10.90 -13.42
CA HIS A 207 -8.59 9.54 -13.26
C HIS A 207 -9.49 9.43 -12.02
N TRP A 208 -10.53 10.26 -11.97
CA TRP A 208 -11.46 10.34 -10.83
C TRP A 208 -12.88 9.87 -11.14
N GLN A 209 -13.13 9.25 -12.30
CA GLN A 209 -14.48 8.95 -12.80
C GLN A 209 -15.32 8.15 -11.80
N ALA A 210 -14.73 7.12 -11.17
CA ALA A 210 -15.42 6.30 -10.17
C ALA A 210 -15.76 7.07 -8.89
N LEU A 211 -14.94 8.04 -8.49
CA LEU A 211 -15.22 8.91 -7.35
C LEU A 211 -16.27 9.95 -7.70
N ASP A 212 -16.16 10.57 -8.87
CA ASP A 212 -17.11 11.56 -9.37
C ASP A 212 -18.52 11.00 -9.50
N GLU A 213 -18.66 9.75 -9.97
CA GLU A 213 -19.96 9.08 -10.01
C GLU A 213 -20.59 8.96 -8.62
N ARG A 214 -19.78 8.61 -7.61
CA ARG A 214 -20.24 8.52 -6.22
C ARG A 214 -20.58 9.88 -5.64
N LEU A 215 -19.85 10.93 -6.03
CA LEU A 215 -20.07 12.30 -5.57
C LEU A 215 -21.40 12.89 -6.05
N ARG A 216 -22.02 12.35 -7.12
CA ARG A 216 -23.34 12.80 -7.58
C ARG A 216 -24.46 12.57 -6.58
N SER A 217 -24.31 11.57 -5.70
CA SER A 217 -25.33 11.19 -4.71
C SER A 217 -24.79 11.12 -3.28
N ALA A 218 -23.54 11.51 -3.06
CA ALA A 218 -22.91 11.52 -1.75
C ALA A 218 -22.65 12.95 -1.26
N ALA A 219 -22.85 13.16 0.03
CA ALA A 219 -22.33 14.33 0.72
C ALA A 219 -20.89 14.04 1.18
N VAL A 220 -20.05 15.05 1.16
CA VAL A 220 -18.65 14.97 1.63
C VAL A 220 -18.56 15.64 2.98
N LYS A 221 -17.90 14.99 3.94
CA LYS A 221 -17.53 15.58 5.22
C LYS A 221 -16.02 15.54 5.40
N LEU A 222 -15.47 16.65 5.87
CA LEU A 222 -14.07 16.71 6.28
C LEU A 222 -13.95 16.16 7.70
N LEU A 223 -12.98 15.28 7.93
CA LEU A 223 -12.73 14.65 9.23
C LEU A 223 -11.83 15.52 10.12
N ARG A 224 -10.93 16.28 9.49
CA ARG A 224 -9.95 17.17 10.13
C ARG A 224 -9.40 18.15 9.12
N TRP A 225 -8.82 19.24 9.59
CA TRP A 225 -8.11 20.19 8.73
C TRP A 225 -6.98 19.51 7.95
N PRO A 226 -6.87 19.76 6.63
CA PRO A 226 -5.68 19.48 5.85
C PRO A 226 -4.46 20.24 6.39
N ASP A 227 -3.28 19.78 6.00
CA ASP A 227 -2.04 20.46 6.37
C ASP A 227 -1.98 21.88 5.76
N PHE A 228 -1.51 22.87 6.51
CA PHE A 228 -1.35 24.23 5.98
C PHE A 228 -0.38 24.30 4.81
N ARG A 229 0.54 23.34 4.68
CA ARG A 229 1.43 23.18 3.51
C ARG A 229 0.67 22.93 2.21
N VAL A 230 -0.57 22.41 2.27
CA VAL A 230 -1.42 22.20 1.08
C VAL A 230 -2.49 23.28 0.91
N LEU A 231 -2.89 23.95 1.98
CA LEU A 231 -3.85 25.06 1.93
C LEU A 231 -3.21 26.42 1.66
N GLY A 232 -1.88 26.51 1.69
CA GLY A 232 -1.15 27.78 1.69
C GLY A 232 -1.54 28.73 0.55
N HIS A 233 -2.14 29.87 0.92
CA HIS A 233 -2.64 30.96 0.07
C HIS A 233 -3.94 30.69 -0.73
N ASP A 234 -4.60 29.54 -0.54
CA ASP A 234 -5.89 29.24 -1.16
C ASP A 234 -7.06 29.62 -0.24
N HIS A 235 -7.57 30.84 -0.41
CA HIS A 235 -8.72 31.35 0.35
C HIS A 235 -9.97 30.48 0.20
N ASP A 236 -10.20 29.91 -0.98
CA ASP A 236 -11.37 29.07 -1.24
C ASP A 236 -11.24 27.69 -0.57
N GLY A 237 -10.02 27.15 -0.53
CA GLY A 237 -9.68 25.98 0.28
C GLY A 237 -10.02 26.17 1.77
N PHE A 238 -9.77 27.34 2.35
CA PHE A 238 -10.15 27.65 3.75
C PHE A 238 -11.67 27.70 3.95
N ARG A 239 -12.40 28.27 2.99
CA ARG A 239 -13.87 28.33 3.02
C ARG A 239 -14.48 26.94 2.93
N LEU A 240 -13.96 26.11 2.03
CA LEU A 240 -14.36 24.71 1.88
C LEU A 240 -14.07 23.91 3.16
N CYS A 241 -12.88 24.05 3.76
CA CYS A 241 -12.55 23.40 5.03
C CYS A 241 -13.53 23.79 6.13
N SER A 242 -13.80 25.09 6.27
CA SER A 242 -14.69 25.63 7.30
C SER A 242 -16.12 25.12 7.15
N LEU A 243 -16.62 24.98 5.92
CA LEU A 243 -17.93 24.43 5.62
C LEU A 243 -17.98 22.91 5.89
N LEU A 244 -17.05 22.16 5.28
CA LEU A 244 -17.07 20.70 5.26
C LEU A 244 -16.72 20.04 6.60
N LEU A 245 -16.03 20.75 7.50
CA LEU A 245 -15.83 20.31 8.88
C LEU A 245 -17.11 20.42 9.71
N LYS A 246 -17.88 21.50 9.49
CA LYS A 246 -19.12 21.76 10.22
C LYS A 246 -20.25 20.87 9.72
N ARG A 247 -20.34 20.63 8.42
CA ARG A 247 -21.46 19.93 7.80
C ARG A 247 -21.03 19.13 6.57
N ALA A 248 -21.58 17.93 6.44
CA ALA A 248 -21.46 17.17 5.20
C ALA A 248 -22.25 17.88 4.08
N CYS A 249 -21.63 18.14 2.93
CA CYS A 249 -22.26 18.84 1.82
C CYS A 249 -21.95 18.15 0.49
N THR A 250 -22.88 18.19 -0.46
CA THR A 250 -22.61 17.77 -1.84
C THR A 250 -21.72 18.78 -2.56
N VAL A 251 -21.16 18.38 -3.71
CA VAL A 251 -20.36 19.28 -4.57
C VAL A 251 -21.16 20.53 -4.96
N ASP A 252 -22.42 20.34 -5.37
CA ASP A 252 -23.28 21.44 -5.82
C ASP A 252 -23.66 22.39 -4.69
N GLU A 253 -23.90 21.86 -3.48
CA GLU A 253 -24.14 22.69 -2.29
C GLU A 253 -22.91 23.53 -1.94
N CYS A 254 -21.71 22.96 -1.99
CA CYS A 254 -20.48 23.69 -1.77
C CYS A 254 -20.27 24.79 -2.82
N ALA A 255 -20.47 24.47 -4.10
CA ALA A 255 -20.33 25.42 -5.20
C ALA A 255 -21.33 26.59 -5.05
N MET A 256 -22.59 26.30 -4.71
CA MET A 256 -23.64 27.30 -4.53
C MET A 256 -23.41 28.18 -3.30
N LEU A 257 -23.11 27.59 -2.13
CA LEU A 257 -22.98 28.35 -0.88
C LEU A 257 -21.71 29.20 -0.81
N LEU A 258 -20.66 28.77 -1.50
CA LEU A 258 -19.37 29.46 -1.52
C LEU A 258 -19.13 30.23 -2.83
N GLU A 259 -20.08 30.17 -3.77
CA GLU A 259 -19.97 30.81 -5.09
C GLU A 259 -18.68 30.40 -5.82
N LEU A 260 -18.38 29.09 -5.79
CA LEU A 260 -17.17 28.50 -6.37
C LEU A 260 -17.49 27.71 -7.64
N PRO A 261 -16.57 27.61 -8.61
CA PRO A 261 -16.71 26.71 -9.74
C PRO A 261 -16.83 25.24 -9.25
N PRO A 262 -17.81 24.46 -9.73
CA PRO A 262 -17.95 23.05 -9.33
C PRO A 262 -16.72 22.18 -9.62
N ALA A 263 -15.91 22.56 -10.61
CA ALA A 263 -14.63 21.91 -10.90
C ALA A 263 -13.62 22.11 -9.75
N ALA A 264 -13.44 23.35 -9.28
CA ALA A 264 -12.53 23.66 -8.17
C ALA A 264 -12.94 22.96 -6.86
N VAL A 265 -14.24 22.86 -6.61
CA VAL A 265 -14.78 22.09 -5.47
C VAL A 265 -14.43 20.60 -5.59
N ARG A 266 -14.57 20.02 -6.79
CA ARG A 266 -14.19 18.62 -7.04
C ARG A 266 -12.70 18.38 -6.85
N ASP A 267 -11.84 19.23 -7.40
CA ASP A 267 -10.39 19.10 -7.28
C ASP A 267 -9.95 19.12 -5.80
N PHE A 268 -10.55 20.02 -5.00
CA PHE A 268 -10.35 20.04 -3.55
C PHE A 268 -10.79 18.73 -2.89
N ILE A 269 -11.99 18.25 -3.22
CA ILE A 269 -12.55 17.01 -2.66
C ILE A 269 -11.71 15.80 -3.04
N HIS A 270 -11.23 15.69 -4.29
CA HIS A 270 -10.36 14.60 -4.73
C HIS A 270 -9.09 14.54 -3.89
N ALA A 271 -8.42 15.68 -3.70
CA ALA A 271 -7.21 15.78 -2.90
C ALA A 271 -7.46 15.48 -1.42
N ALA A 272 -8.52 16.04 -0.84
CA ALA A 272 -8.91 15.77 0.54
C ALA A 272 -9.30 14.30 0.75
N TYR A 273 -9.98 13.69 -0.23
CA TYR A 273 -10.40 12.29 -0.18
C TYR A 273 -9.22 11.33 -0.27
N LEU A 274 -8.30 11.53 -1.22
CA LEU A 274 -7.09 10.71 -1.39
C LEU A 274 -6.20 10.75 -0.14
N CYS A 275 -5.99 11.94 0.41
CA CYS A 275 -5.14 12.14 1.59
C CYS A 275 -5.79 11.68 2.91
N GLY A 276 -7.02 11.13 2.87
CA GLY A 276 -7.74 10.68 4.06
C GLY A 276 -8.15 11.83 4.99
N TYR A 277 -8.39 13.02 4.44
CA TYR A 277 -9.00 14.15 5.15
C TYR A 277 -10.52 14.17 5.02
N ALA A 278 -11.07 13.58 3.96
CA ALA A 278 -12.50 13.56 3.69
C ALA A 278 -13.10 12.15 3.64
N GLN A 279 -14.39 12.08 3.98
CA GLN A 279 -15.20 10.88 3.87
C GLN A 279 -16.50 11.18 3.11
N LEU A 280 -16.92 10.22 2.29
CA LEU A 280 -18.23 10.24 1.66
C LEU A 280 -19.26 9.70 2.64
N GLN A 281 -20.36 10.42 2.76
CA GLN A 281 -21.57 10.01 3.45
C GLN A 281 -22.63 9.81 2.39
N ASN A 282 -23.37 8.70 2.47
CA ASN A 282 -24.55 8.56 1.63
C ASN A 282 -25.45 9.75 1.95
N ALA A 283 -25.80 10.55 0.94
CA ALA A 283 -26.74 11.62 1.16
C ALA A 283 -28.06 10.93 1.56
N ALA A 284 -28.44 11.06 2.82
CA ALA A 284 -29.84 10.85 3.16
C ALA A 284 -30.63 11.81 2.28
N PRO A 285 -31.73 11.40 1.63
CA PRO A 285 -32.56 12.33 0.90
C PRO A 285 -33.01 13.39 1.90
N VAL A 286 -32.42 14.58 1.81
CA VAL A 286 -32.86 15.71 2.61
C VAL A 286 -34.23 16.07 2.02
N PRO A 287 -35.35 15.93 2.75
CA PRO A 287 -36.58 16.51 2.28
C PRO A 287 -36.28 18.00 2.16
N VAL A 288 -36.52 18.56 0.97
CA VAL A 288 -36.45 20.00 0.74
C VAL A 288 -37.49 20.62 1.67
N ALA A 289 -37.08 20.95 2.89
CA ALA A 289 -37.91 21.66 3.83
C ALA A 289 -38.14 23.02 3.20
N ALA A 290 -39.38 23.24 2.78
CA ALA A 290 -39.89 24.54 2.42
C ALA A 290 -39.42 25.56 3.45
N ARG A 291 -38.96 26.71 2.95
CA ARG A 291 -38.52 27.89 3.71
C ARG A 291 -39.29 28.03 5.04
N GLY A 292 -38.67 27.59 6.12
CA GLY A 292 -39.17 27.74 7.49
C GLY A 292 -38.38 28.83 8.19
N SER A 293 -39.05 29.95 8.44
CA SER A 293 -38.57 31.07 9.24
C SER A 293 -38.37 30.68 10.70
N GLY A 294 -37.23 31.08 11.29
CA GLY A 294 -36.98 31.19 12.75
C GLY A 294 -36.73 29.84 13.45
N ALA A 295 -35.90 29.73 14.48
CA ALA A 295 -35.17 30.68 15.30
C ALA A 295 -34.06 29.90 16.01
N ASP A 296 -32.79 30.20 15.76
CA ASP A 296 -31.68 29.69 16.61
C ASP A 296 -30.37 30.47 16.42
N HIS A 297 -30.20 31.18 15.30
CA HIS A 297 -29.06 32.09 15.09
C HIS A 297 -29.19 33.44 15.83
N GLY A 298 -30.30 33.71 16.50
CA GLY A 298 -30.58 34.99 17.17
C GLY A 298 -30.04 35.09 18.60
N LEU A 299 -29.80 33.97 19.29
CA LEU A 299 -29.45 33.98 20.72
C LEU A 299 -28.00 34.44 20.95
N LEU A 300 -27.06 33.87 20.18
CA LEU A 300 -25.64 34.25 20.25
C LEU A 300 -25.41 35.68 19.74
N ALA A 301 -26.14 36.10 18.69
CA ALA A 301 -26.07 37.47 18.19
C ALA A 301 -26.68 38.51 19.15
N ARG A 302 -27.58 38.10 20.06
CA ARG A 302 -28.12 38.95 21.13
C ARG A 302 -27.19 39.02 22.34
N LEU A 303 -26.59 37.89 22.74
CA LEU A 303 -25.58 37.83 23.81
C LEU A 303 -24.33 38.65 23.45
N TRP A 304 -23.90 38.60 22.19
CA TRP A 304 -22.76 39.39 21.73
C TRP A 304 -23.03 40.90 21.70
N ARG A 305 -24.29 41.31 21.52
CA ARG A 305 -24.71 42.72 21.56
C ARG A 305 -24.88 43.24 22.98
N SER A 306 -25.34 42.41 23.92
CA SER A 306 -25.44 42.83 25.33
C SER A 306 -24.06 43.02 25.99
N LEU A 307 -23.07 42.21 25.59
CA LEU A 307 -21.69 42.36 26.08
C LEU A 307 -21.02 43.64 25.59
N ARG A 308 -21.32 44.11 24.36
CA ARG A 308 -20.78 45.38 23.83
C ARG A 308 -21.56 46.62 24.25
N GLY A 309 -22.79 46.47 24.77
CA GLY A 309 -23.58 47.57 25.32
C GLY A 309 -23.18 47.93 26.76
N SER A 310 -22.58 47.00 27.50
CA SER A 310 -22.25 47.17 28.92
C SER A 310 -20.92 47.90 29.18
N GLU A 311 -20.14 48.22 28.14
CA GLU A 311 -18.87 48.98 28.24
C GLU A 311 -19.03 50.49 28.01
N ARG A 312 -20.27 51.01 27.93
CA ARG A 312 -20.53 52.44 27.72
C ARG A 312 -21.16 53.20 28.89
N ASP A 313 -21.46 52.51 30.00
CA ASP A 313 -21.96 53.14 31.24
C ASP A 313 -21.08 52.76 32.44
N ALA A 314 -19.79 53.06 32.37
CA ALA A 314 -18.87 53.11 33.51
C ALA A 314 -18.01 54.38 33.43
#